data_AF-A0A2V4DTY7-F1
#
_entry.id   AF-A0A2V4DTY7-F1
#
_cell.length_a   1.000
_cell.length_b   1.000
_cell.length_c   1.000
_cell.angle_alpha   90.00
_cell.angle_beta   90.00
_cell.angle_gamma   90.00
#
_symmetry.space_group_name_H-M   'P 1'
#
loop_
_entity.id
_entity.type
_entity.pdbx_description
1 polymer ?
#
loop_
_entity_poly.entity_id
_entity_poly.type
_entity_poly.pdbx_seq_one_letter_code
_entity_poly.pdbx_strand_id
1 'polypeptide(L)'
;MEFITTTILSGVIYDILKRGVFLTKDVLANNLKKWLIDDATLEKLAIKLQELNLNDEMSEKAIEREINSSNQIKELLSKISAHNVDIDIQIHSGTGDNIIGNKIINGNR
;
A
#
# COMPACT_ATOMS: atom_id res chain seq x y z
N MET A 1 -3.23 -8.25 -11.55
CA MET A 1 -3.67 -7.76 -10.24
C MET A 1 -3.89 -6.26 -10.35
N GLU A 2 -4.97 -5.74 -9.78
CA GLU A 2 -5.31 -4.31 -9.83
C GLU A 2 -4.61 -3.58 -8.68
N PHE A 3 -3.83 -2.54 -8.98
CA PHE A 3 -3.10 -1.75 -7.99
C PHE A 3 -4.01 -0.68 -7.38
N ILE A 4 -3.74 -0.27 -6.12
CA ILE A 4 -4.42 0.87 -5.54
C ILE A 4 -3.83 2.15 -6.13
N THR A 5 -4.61 2.84 -6.96
CA THR A 5 -4.28 4.17 -7.46
C THR A 5 -4.81 5.24 -6.51
N THR A 6 -4.32 6.47 -6.65
CA THR A 6 -4.85 7.61 -5.90
C THR A 6 -6.31 7.89 -6.25
N THR A 7 -6.72 7.63 -7.50
CA THR A 7 -8.13 7.69 -7.94
C THR A 7 -9.02 6.67 -7.23
N ILE A 8 -8.58 5.41 -7.11
CA ILE A 8 -9.34 4.39 -6.37
C ILE A 8 -9.42 4.77 -4.90
N LEU A 9 -8.29 5.18 -4.31
CA LEU A 9 -8.24 5.57 -2.90
C LEU A 9 -9.12 6.78 -2.61
N SER A 10 -9.17 7.78 -3.50
CA SER A 10 -10.03 8.96 -3.33
C SER A 10 -11.50 8.62 -3.37
N GLY A 11 -11.93 7.71 -4.26
CA GLY A 11 -13.32 7.24 -4.29
C GLY A 11 -13.71 6.52 -3.00
N VAL A 12 -12.84 5.64 -2.50
CA VAL A 12 -13.05 4.96 -1.21
C VAL A 12 -13.18 5.96 -0.06
N ILE A 13 -12.29 6.94 0.01
CA ILE A 13 -12.31 7.95 1.07
C ILE A 13 -13.55 8.84 0.96
N TYR A 14 -13.91 9.25 -0.26
CA TYR A 14 -15.13 10.01 -0.51
C TYR A 14 -16.37 9.27 0.02
N ASP A 15 -16.49 7.97 -0.26
CA ASP A 15 -17.60 7.15 0.25
C ASP A 15 -17.60 7.04 1.78
N ILE A 16 -16.43 6.91 2.40
CA ILE A 16 -16.30 6.86 3.87
C ILE A 16 -16.76 8.19 4.49
N LEU A 17 -16.28 9.32 3.96
CA LEU A 17 -16.60 10.65 4.46
C LEU A 17 -18.07 10.99 4.27
N LYS A 18 -18.66 10.66 3.11
CA LYS A 18 -20.09 10.86 2.83
C LYS A 18 -21.02 10.05 3.73
N ARG A 19 -20.52 8.95 4.32
CA ARG A 19 -21.25 8.17 5.32
C ARG A 19 -21.07 8.71 6.75
N GLY A 20 -20.29 9.78 6.94
CA GLY A 20 -19.99 10.36 8.25
C GLY A 20 -19.09 9.45 9.11
N VAL A 21 -18.28 8.60 8.47
CA VAL A 21 -17.43 7.62 9.17
C VAL A 21 -16.00 8.16 9.27
N PHE A 22 -15.36 7.96 10.42
CA PHE A 22 -13.98 8.35 10.64
C PHE A 22 -12.98 7.46 9.87
N LEU A 23 -11.94 8.08 9.31
CA LEU A 23 -10.85 7.40 8.62
C LEU A 23 -9.93 6.70 9.64
N THR A 24 -10.32 5.51 10.08
CA THR A 24 -9.51 4.64 10.95
C THR A 24 -8.89 3.50 10.15
N LYS A 25 -7.86 2.87 10.71
CA LYS A 25 -7.26 1.66 10.15
C LYS A 25 -8.31 0.59 9.83
N ASP A 26 -9.22 0.29 10.77
CA ASP A 26 -10.23 -0.77 10.59
C ASP A 26 -11.23 -0.44 9.48
N VAL A 27 -11.60 0.83 9.35
CA VAL A 27 -12.47 1.29 8.25
C VAL A 27 -11.75 1.14 6.92
N LEU A 28 -10.47 1.52 6.83
CA LEU A 28 -9.68 1.31 5.62
C LEU A 28 -9.48 -0.18 5.32
N ALA A 29 -9.20 -1.02 6.33
CA ALA A 29 -9.08 -2.47 6.17
C ALA A 29 -10.36 -3.04 5.55
N ASN A 30 -11.51 -2.58 6.04
CA ASN A 30 -12.79 -3.07 5.59
C ASN A 30 -13.15 -2.64 4.16
N ASN A 31 -12.74 -1.45 3.74
CA ASN A 31 -13.00 -0.95 2.39
C ASN A 31 -11.94 -1.43 1.38
N LEU A 32 -10.73 -1.74 1.84
CA LEU A 32 -9.61 -2.17 1.00
C LEU A 32 -9.35 -3.69 1.06
N LYS A 33 -10.31 -4.52 1.49
CA LYS A 33 -10.16 -5.99 1.62
C LYS A 33 -9.71 -6.70 0.36
N LYS A 34 -9.94 -6.12 -0.82
CA LYS A 34 -9.54 -6.69 -2.11
C LYS A 34 -8.02 -6.62 -2.34
N TRP A 35 -7.31 -5.78 -1.57
CA TRP A 35 -5.88 -5.60 -1.69
C TRP A 35 -5.18 -6.21 -0.49
N LEU A 36 -4.11 -6.96 -0.76
CA LEU A 36 -3.24 -7.50 0.28
C LEU A 36 -2.35 -6.37 0.81
N ILE A 37 -2.83 -5.70 1.86
CA ILE A 37 -2.12 -4.63 2.56
C ILE A 37 -1.75 -5.15 3.94
N ASP A 38 -0.48 -5.04 4.33
CA ASP A 38 -0.07 -5.38 5.68
C ASP A 38 -0.58 -4.36 6.71
N ASP A 39 -0.77 -4.84 7.94
CA ASP A 39 -1.37 -4.07 9.03
C ASP A 39 -0.60 -2.77 9.33
N ALA A 40 0.73 -2.80 9.24
CA ALA A 40 1.58 -1.66 9.53
C ALA A 40 1.52 -0.59 8.43
N THR A 41 1.43 -0.99 7.16
CA THR A 41 1.19 -0.07 6.04
C THR A 41 -0.18 0.57 6.14
N LEU A 42 -1.20 -0.19 6.53
CA LEU A 42 -2.56 0.31 6.67
C LEU A 42 -2.71 1.32 7.83
N GLU A 43 -2.08 1.05 8.97
CA GLU A 43 -2.03 1.99 10.11
C GLU A 43 -1.37 3.31 9.70
N LYS A 44 -0.21 3.24 9.03
CA LYS A 44 0.49 4.43 8.54
C LYS A 44 -0.35 5.21 7.53
N LEU A 45 -1.05 4.50 6.64
CA LEU A 45 -1.92 5.14 5.66
C LEU A 45 -3.07 5.89 6.36
N ALA A 46 -3.71 5.29 7.36
CA ALA A 46 -4.76 5.94 8.14
C ALA A 46 -4.27 7.24 8.79
N ILE A 47 -3.13 7.18 9.49
CA ILE A 47 -2.52 8.34 10.14
C ILE A 47 -2.25 9.46 9.13
N LYS A 48 -1.64 9.13 7.98
CA LYS A 48 -1.33 10.12 6.94
C LYS A 48 -2.55 10.70 6.26
N LEU A 49 -3.63 9.95 6.11
CA LEU A 49 -4.88 10.47 5.57
C LEU A 49 -5.57 11.44 6.55
N GLN A 50 -5.47 11.19 7.86
CA GLN A 50 -5.99 12.11 8.88
C GLN A 50 -5.25 13.45 8.89
N GLU A 51 -3.95 13.47 8.55
CA GLU A 51 -3.16 14.70 8.45
C GLU A 51 -3.60 15.62 7.28
N LEU A 52 -4.33 15.10 6.28
CA LEU A 52 -4.75 15.85 5.09
C LEU A 52 -6.00 16.73 5.28
N ASN A 53 -6.60 16.77 6.48
CA ASN A 53 -7.82 17.54 6.79
C ASN A 53 -8.98 17.31 5.79
N LEU A 54 -9.11 16.08 5.30
CA LEU A 54 -10.18 15.70 4.36
C LEU A 54 -11.54 15.75 5.06
N ASN A 55 -12.56 16.23 4.35
CA ASN A 55 -13.92 16.33 4.88
C ASN A 55 -14.98 15.97 3.83
N ASP A 56 -16.22 15.81 4.28
CA ASP A 56 -17.37 15.37 3.49
C ASP A 56 -17.90 16.45 2.53
N GLU A 57 -17.45 17.70 2.63
CA GLU A 57 -17.77 18.75 1.65
C GLU A 57 -16.87 18.69 0.41
N MET A 58 -15.73 17.98 0.49
CA MET A 58 -14.81 17.84 -0.63
C MET A 58 -15.36 16.91 -1.71
N SER A 59 -15.14 17.29 -2.97
CA SER A 59 -15.36 16.38 -4.10
C SER A 59 -14.30 15.28 -4.13
N GLU A 60 -14.62 14.13 -4.71
CA GLU A 60 -13.66 13.03 -4.95
C GLU A 60 -12.38 13.53 -5.64
N LYS A 61 -12.52 14.40 -6.64
CA LYS A 61 -11.38 15.00 -7.36
C LYS A 61 -10.53 15.93 -6.48
N ALA A 62 -11.14 16.61 -5.50
CA ALA A 62 -10.40 17.43 -4.54
C ALA A 62 -9.63 16.54 -3.57
N ILE A 63 -10.25 15.46 -3.08
CA ILE A 63 -9.60 14.44 -2.24
C ILE A 63 -8.42 13.82 -2.99
N GLU A 64 -8.61 13.43 -4.25
CA GLU A 64 -7.55 12.89 -5.10
C GLU A 64 -6.35 13.83 -5.23
N ARG A 65 -6.60 15.14 -5.35
CA ARG A 65 -5.53 16.15 -5.41
C ARG A 65 -4.74 16.23 -4.10
N GLU A 66 -5.42 16.20 -2.96
CA GLU A 66 -4.74 16.19 -1.65
C GLU A 66 -3.93 14.91 -1.42
N ILE A 67 -4.47 13.75 -1.82
CA ILE A 67 -3.73 12.50 -1.75
C ILE A 67 -2.49 12.56 -2.66
N ASN A 68 -2.61 13.10 -3.86
CA ASN A 68 -1.51 13.23 -4.82
C ASN A 68 -0.44 14.25 -4.37
N SER A 69 -0.80 15.24 -3.55
CA SER A 69 0.14 16.23 -3.00
C SER A 69 1.06 15.60 -1.95
N SER A 70 0.62 14.53 -1.28
CA SER A 70 1.39 13.80 -0.28
C SER A 70 2.33 12.75 -0.90
N ASN A 71 3.63 13.04 -0.88
CA ASN A 71 4.65 12.07 -1.28
C ASN A 71 4.65 10.81 -0.38
N GLN A 72 4.38 10.98 0.92
CA GLN A 72 4.34 9.86 1.87
C GLN A 72 3.21 8.88 1.56
N ILE A 73 2.02 9.36 1.19
CA ILE A 73 0.92 8.49 0.81
C ILE A 73 1.24 7.76 -0.50
N LYS A 74 1.82 8.45 -1.49
CA LYS A 74 2.26 7.81 -2.74
C LYS A 74 3.29 6.70 -2.51
N GLU A 75 4.22 6.89 -1.58
CA GLU A 75 5.20 5.86 -1.20
C GLU A 75 4.55 4.67 -0.48
N LEU A 76 3.49 4.87 0.31
CA LEU A 76 2.74 3.77 0.92
C LEU A 76 1.99 2.96 -0.15
N LEU A 77 1.36 3.64 -1.11
CA LEU A 77 0.65 2.99 -2.22
C LEU A 77 1.58 2.19 -3.14
N SER A 78 2.81 2.66 -3.36
CA SER A 78 3.78 1.90 -4.15
C SER A 78 4.24 0.61 -3.45
N LYS A 79 4.30 0.58 -2.12
CA LYS A 79 4.65 -0.62 -1.34
C LYS A 79 3.57 -1.69 -1.40
N ILE A 80 2.29 -1.30 -1.39
CA ILE A 80 1.15 -2.21 -1.61
C ILE A 80 1.27 -2.87 -2.99
N SER A 81 1.73 -2.11 -3.98
CA SER A 81 1.92 -2.61 -5.34
C SER A 81 3.08 -3.61 -5.44
N ALA A 82 4.18 -3.36 -4.72
CA ALA A 82 5.35 -4.23 -4.69
C ALA A 82 5.10 -5.59 -4.02
N HIS A 83 4.28 -5.64 -2.96
CA HIS A 83 3.96 -6.89 -2.25
C HIS A 83 3.18 -7.92 -3.09
N ASN A 84 2.64 -7.52 -4.24
CA ASN A 84 1.83 -8.38 -5.11
C ASN A 84 2.62 -9.09 -6.22
N VAL A 85 3.94 -8.84 -6.34
CA VAL A 85 4.82 -9.54 -7.28
C VAL A 85 6.21 -9.70 -6.68
N ASP A 86 6.41 -10.74 -5.87
CA ASP A 86 7.72 -11.37 -5.72
C ASP A 86 7.74 -12.57 -6.68
N ILE A 87 7.70 -12.28 -7.99
CA ILE A 87 8.18 -13.25 -8.98
C ILE A 87 9.62 -12.85 -9.26
N ASP A 88 10.52 -13.39 -8.45
CA ASP A 88 11.95 -13.34 -8.70
C ASP A 88 12.25 -14.25 -9.90
N ILE A 89 12.12 -13.73 -11.13
CA ILE A 89 12.55 -14.45 -12.33
C ILE A 89 14.06 -14.32 -12.40
N GLN A 90 14.77 -15.20 -11.69
CA GLN A 90 16.20 -15.36 -11.85
C GLN A 90 16.49 -16.10 -13.16
N ILE A 91 16.81 -15.36 -14.22
CA ILE A 91 17.38 -15.96 -15.43
C ILE A 91 18.86 -16.25 -15.15
N HIS A 92 19.16 -17.49 -14.76
CA HIS A 92 20.54 -17.95 -14.67
C HIS A 92 21.04 -18.40 -16.06
N SER A 93 22.09 -17.74 -16.60
CA SER A 93 22.87 -18.26 -17.74
C SER A 93 24.24 -18.76 -17.29
N GLY A 94 24.28 -19.52 -16.20
CA GLY A 94 25.51 -20.12 -15.69
C GLY A 94 25.18 -21.17 -14.64
N THR A 95 25.91 -22.28 -14.66
CA THR A 95 25.85 -23.33 -13.64
C THR A 95 26.31 -22.76 -12.30
N GLY A 96 25.39 -22.59 -11.36
CA GLY A 96 25.67 -22.15 -10.00
C GLY A 96 24.45 -22.36 -9.10
N ASP A 97 24.68 -22.81 -7.87
CA ASP A 97 23.62 -23.08 -6.89
C ASP A 97 22.95 -21.78 -6.43
N ASN A 98 21.61 -21.76 -6.47
CA ASN A 98 20.81 -20.72 -5.84
C ASN A 98 20.61 -21.05 -4.36
N ILE A 99 21.20 -20.23 -3.47
CA ILE A 99 21.07 -20.39 -2.03
C ILE A 99 20.17 -19.28 -1.49
N ILE A 100 18.94 -19.65 -1.13
CA ILE A 100 18.00 -18.78 -0.41
C ILE A 100 18.17 -19.05 1.08
N GLY A 101 18.86 -18.15 1.78
CA GLY A 101 19.06 -18.17 3.24
C GLY A 101 20.54 -18.09 3.66
N ASN A 102 20.80 -17.59 4.88
CA ASN A 102 22.16 -17.46 5.45
C ASN A 102 22.89 -18.81 5.41
N LYS A 103 23.85 -18.95 4.48
CA LYS A 103 24.72 -20.12 4.40
C LYS A 103 25.80 -20.01 5.49
N ILE A 104 25.66 -20.79 6.56
CA ILE A 104 26.79 -21.05 7.45
C ILE A 104 27.69 -22.05 6.73
N ILE A 105 28.83 -21.59 6.23
CA ILE A 105 29.85 -22.43 5.61
C ILE A 105 30.73 -23.00 6.74
N ASN A 106 30.40 -24.20 7.22
CA ASN A 106 31.36 -24.97 8.02
C ASN A 106 32.33 -25.66 7.06
N GLY A 107 33.48 -25.03 6.84
CA GLY A 107 34.61 -25.65 6.14
C GLY A 107 35.21 -26.76 7.00
N ASN A 108 34.91 -28.01 6.68
CA ASN A 108 35.72 -29.14 7.14
C ASN A 108 36.75 -29.48 6.06
N ARG A 109 37.98 -29.59 6.56
CA ARG A 109 39.29 -29.91 5.95
C ARG A 109 39.27 -30.74 4.68
#